data_AF-A0A528AQF7-F1
#
_entry.id   AF-A0A528AQF7-F1
#
_cell.length_a   1.000
_cell.length_b   1.000
_cell.length_c   1.000
_cell.angle_alpha   90.00
_cell.angle_beta   90.00
_cell.angle_gamma   90.00
#
_symmetry.space_group_name_H-M   'P 1'
#
loop_
_entity.id
_entity.type
_entity.pdbx_description
1 polymer ?
#
loop_
_entity_poly.entity_id
_entity_poly.type
_entity_poly.pdbx_seq_one_letter_code
_entity_poly.pdbx_strand_id
1 'polypeptide(L)'
;FGVGYDSVDARHAAQRGVMVTNTPDVLTEEVADTAIGLLINTIRELPRAETWLRDGSWARDGNYRLSRLTLRGRRIGIFGMGRIG
;
A
#
# COMPACT_ATOMS: atom_id res chain seq x y z
N PHE A 1 -10.99 -4.96 12.39
CA PHE A 1 -12.20 -4.19 12.06
C PHE A 1 -11.77 -3.05 11.15
N GLY A 2 -12.47 -2.81 10.04
CA GLY A 2 -12.00 -1.91 8.98
C GLY A 2 -13.10 -1.57 8.00
N VAL A 3 -12.76 -0.88 6.90
CA VAL A 3 -13.72 -0.49 5.86
C VAL A 3 -14.26 -1.71 5.09
N GLY A 4 -13.41 -2.71 4.82
CA GLY A 4 -13.80 -3.96 4.17
C GLY A 4 -14.57 -4.86 5.13
N TYR A 5 -15.71 -5.38 4.68
CA TYR A 5 -16.63 -6.20 5.48
C TYR A 5 -16.97 -7.53 4.81
N ASP A 6 -16.22 -7.96 3.80
CA ASP A 6 -16.49 -9.17 2.99
C ASP A 6 -16.43 -10.48 3.78
N SER A 7 -15.77 -10.48 4.94
CA SER A 7 -15.76 -11.62 5.87
C SER A 7 -17.08 -11.81 6.63
N VAL A 8 -17.97 -10.80 6.61
CA VAL A 8 -19.30 -10.85 7.23
C VAL A 8 -20.34 -11.04 6.14
N ASP A 9 -21.15 -12.10 6.24
CA ASP A 9 -22.33 -12.25 5.38
C ASP A 9 -23.41 -11.24 5.79
N ALA A 10 -23.29 -10.03 5.26
CA ALA A 10 -24.19 -8.93 5.52
C ALA A 10 -25.64 -9.22 5.08
N ARG A 11 -25.85 -10.09 4.08
CA ARG A 11 -27.21 -10.46 3.63
C ARG A 11 -27.87 -11.38 4.65
N HIS A 12 -27.15 -12.39 5.12
CA HIS A 12 -27.64 -13.30 6.15
C HIS A 12 -27.90 -12.58 7.47
N ALA A 13 -27.04 -11.63 7.84
CA ALA A 13 -27.24 -10.76 9.00
C ALA A 13 -28.52 -9.91 8.85
N ALA A 14 -28.72 -9.28 7.68
CA ALA A 14 -29.92 -8.49 7.40
C ALA A 14 -31.21 -9.32 7.47
N GLN A 15 -31.21 -10.55 6.94
CA GLN A 15 -32.35 -11.48 7.05
C GLN A 15 -32.74 -11.82 8.50
N ARG A 16 -31.79 -11.67 9.43
CA ARG A 16 -31.98 -11.90 10.87
C ARG A 16 -32.20 -10.62 11.66
N GLY A 17 -32.31 -9.46 11.00
CA GLY A 17 -32.44 -8.17 11.66
C GLY A 17 -31.19 -7.73 12.42
N VAL A 18 -30.01 -8.28 12.08
CA VAL A 18 -28.73 -7.91 12.71
C VAL A 18 -28.05 -6.83 11.88
N MET A 19 -27.82 -5.65 12.49
CA MET A 19 -27.12 -4.54 11.86
C MET A 19 -25.62 -4.82 11.76
N VAL A 20 -25.03 -4.55 10.60
CA VAL A 20 -23.58 -4.60 10.36
C VAL A 20 -23.09 -3.18 10.09
N THR A 21 -22.04 -2.77 10.79
CA THR A 21 -21.37 -1.48 10.58
C THR A 21 -19.89 -1.71 10.27
N ASN A 22 -19.25 -0.74 9.61
CA ASN A 22 -17.83 -0.72 9.29
C ASN A 22 -17.22 0.65 9.66
N THR A 23 -15.93 0.86 9.36
CA THR A 23 -15.21 2.12 9.64
C THR A 23 -14.79 2.83 8.35
N PRO A 24 -15.74 3.43 7.61
CA PRO A 24 -15.38 4.24 6.46
C PRO A 24 -14.71 5.55 6.89
N ASP A 25 -14.11 6.24 5.91
CA ASP A 25 -13.61 7.62 5.97
C ASP A 25 -12.37 7.87 6.84
N VAL A 26 -12.30 7.29 8.05
CA VAL A 26 -11.23 7.53 9.03
C VAL A 26 -9.85 6.99 8.65
N LEU A 27 -9.78 6.18 7.59
CA LEU A 27 -8.56 5.49 7.14
C LEU A 27 -8.21 5.82 5.68
N THR A 28 -8.96 6.72 5.04
CA THR A 28 -8.81 7.01 3.61
C THR A 28 -7.40 7.50 3.29
N GLU A 29 -6.95 8.55 3.99
CA GLU A 29 -5.65 9.18 3.75
C GLU A 29 -4.49 8.24 4.11
N GLU A 30 -4.57 7.51 5.24
CA GLU A 30 -3.52 6.59 5.69
C GLU A 30 -3.27 5.45 4.70
N VAL A 31 -4.33 4.92 4.08
CA VAL A 31 -4.20 3.88 3.06
C VAL A 31 -3.62 4.47 1.77
N ALA A 32 -3.99 5.70 1.39
CA ALA A 32 -3.41 6.39 0.25
C ALA A 32 -1.91 6.63 0.43
N ASP A 33 -1.49 7.14 1.60
CA ASP A 33 -0.08 7.33 1.95
C ASP A 33 0.72 6.03 1.86
N THR A 34 0.16 4.95 2.42
CA THR A 34 0.77 3.62 2.35
C THR A 34 0.89 3.11 0.91
N ALA A 35 -0.13 3.32 0.07
CA ALA A 35 -0.12 2.91 -1.33
C ALA A 35 0.97 3.63 -2.13
N ILE A 36 1.14 4.93 -1.92
CA ILE A 36 2.21 5.73 -2.56
C ILE A 36 3.59 5.32 -2.02
N GLY A 37 3.72 5.11 -0.70
CA GLY A 37 4.95 4.61 -0.09
C GLY A 37 5.38 3.27 -0.69
N LEU A 38 4.45 2.33 -0.83
CA LEU A 38 4.69 1.03 -1.46
C LEU A 38 5.11 1.18 -2.94
N LEU A 39 4.42 2.05 -3.69
CA LEU A 39 4.75 2.33 -5.08
C LEU A 39 6.18 2.85 -5.24
N ILE A 40 6.57 3.85 -4.44
CA ILE A 40 7.92 4.42 -4.46
C ILE A 40 8.96 3.38 -4.05
N ASN A 41 8.73 2.66 -2.95
CA ASN A 41 9.63 1.61 -2.45
C ASN A 41 9.85 0.51 -3.49
N THR A 42 8.81 0.12 -4.21
CA THR A 42 8.89 -0.90 -5.27
C THR A 42 9.75 -0.43 -6.44
N ILE A 43 9.53 0.80 -6.91
CA ILE A 43 10.19 1.32 -8.11
C ILE A 43 11.63 1.74 -7.84
N ARG A 44 11.90 2.32 -6.67
CA ARG A 44 13.21 2.85 -6.30
C ARG A 44 14.04 1.87 -5.46
N GLU A 45 13.48 0.73 -5.10
CA GLU A 45 14.13 -0.33 -4.34
C GLU A 45 14.66 0.14 -2.96
N LEU A 46 14.02 1.15 -2.35
CA LEU A 46 14.53 1.79 -1.12
C LEU A 46 14.74 0.81 0.04
N PRO A 47 13.83 -0.16 0.32
CA PRO A 47 14.08 -1.13 1.39
C PRO A 47 15.31 -2.01 1.15
N ARG A 48 15.63 -2.30 -0.12
CA ARG A 48 16.83 -3.06 -0.49
C ARG A 48 18.10 -2.22 -0.35
N ALA A 49 18.03 -0.97 -0.78
CA ALA A 49 19.13 -0.02 -0.60
C ALA A 49 19.41 0.24 0.89
N GLU A 50 18.37 0.30 1.73
CA GLU A 50 18.51 0.38 3.18
C GLU A 50 19.19 -0.87 3.76
N THR A 51 18.79 -2.06 3.31
CA THR A 51 19.42 -3.32 3.73
C THR A 51 20.91 -3.33 3.37
N TRP A 52 21.26 -2.94 2.14
CA TRP A 52 22.64 -2.81 1.65
C TRP A 52 23.51 -1.86 2.49
N LEU A 53 22.89 -0.80 3.01
CA LEU A 53 23.56 0.10 3.93
C LEU A 53 23.75 -0.56 5.30
N ARG A 54 22.69 -1.16 5.85
CA ARG A 54 22.68 -1.74 7.20
C ARG A 54 23.55 -2.98 7.35
N ASP A 55 23.71 -3.77 6.29
CA ASP A 55 24.57 -4.97 6.29
C ASP A 55 26.06 -4.66 6.01
N GLY A 56 26.41 -3.37 5.86
CA GLY A 56 27.75 -2.88 5.64
C GLY A 56 28.27 -3.06 4.21
N SER A 57 27.46 -3.54 3.28
CA SER A 57 27.86 -3.69 1.87
C SER A 57 28.21 -2.34 1.25
N TRP A 58 27.60 -1.23 1.72
CA TRP A 58 28.03 0.09 1.26
C TRP A 58 29.51 0.38 1.58
N ALA A 59 29.97 0.01 2.77
CA ALA A 59 31.36 0.21 3.18
C ALA A 59 32.33 -0.76 2.50
N ARG A 60 31.91 -2.00 2.25
CA ARG A 60 32.75 -3.06 1.64
C ARG A 60 32.80 -2.99 0.11
N ASP A 61 31.64 -2.81 -0.50
CA ASP A 61 31.39 -3.05 -1.93
C ASP A 61 30.99 -1.76 -2.67
N GLY A 62 30.81 -0.65 -1.94
CA GLY A 62 30.47 0.66 -2.51
C GLY A 62 28.97 0.84 -2.75
N ASN A 63 28.62 1.79 -3.63
CA ASN A 63 27.24 2.26 -3.77
C ASN A 63 26.27 1.14 -4.15
N TYR A 64 25.04 1.19 -3.60
CA TYR A 64 23.95 0.37 -4.12
C TYR A 64 23.74 0.70 -5.60
N ARG A 65 23.49 -0.33 -6.40
CA ARG A 65 23.26 -0.16 -7.84
C ARG A 65 22.10 0.80 -8.12
N LEU A 66 22.14 1.48 -9.25
CA LEU A 66 21.02 2.30 -9.70
C LEU A 66 19.76 1.44 -9.87
N SER A 67 18.62 1.94 -9.37
CA SER A 67 17.32 1.27 -9.50
C SER A 67 16.96 1.11 -10.98
N ARG A 68 16.45 -0.06 -11.38
CA ARG A 68 16.14 -0.31 -12.81
C ARG A 68 14.97 0.52 -13.31
N LEU A 69 14.10 0.96 -12.40
CA LEU A 69 12.86 1.64 -12.71
C LEU A 69 12.86 3.07 -12.14
N THR A 70 11.99 3.89 -12.72
CA THR A 70 11.63 5.22 -12.24
C THR A 70 10.14 5.45 -12.43
N LEU A 71 9.55 6.30 -11.58
CA LEU A 71 8.17 6.77 -11.75
C LEU A 71 8.06 7.81 -12.87
N ARG A 72 9.17 8.45 -13.25
CA ARG A 72 9.15 9.47 -14.30
C ARG A 72 8.72 8.86 -15.63
N GLY A 73 7.84 9.56 -16.34
CA GLY A 73 7.30 9.13 -17.64
C GLY A 73 6.32 7.96 -17.55
N ARG A 74 5.93 7.50 -16.35
CA ARG A 74 4.92 6.46 -16.19
C ARG A 74 3.52 7.05 -16.13
N ARG A 75 2.56 6.22 -16.54
CA ARG A 75 1.12 6.45 -16.35
C ARG A 75 0.65 5.50 -15.26
N ILE A 76 -0.15 6.02 -14.33
CA ILE A 76 -0.76 5.24 -13.25
C ILE A 76 -2.21 4.99 -13.63
N GLY A 77 -2.62 3.73 -13.64
CA GLY A 77 -4.02 3.34 -13.75
C GLY A 77 -4.52 2.93 -12.37
N ILE A 78 -5.58 3.59 -11.90
CA ILE A 78 -6.25 3.27 -10.64
C ILE A 78 -7.51 2.48 -10.97
N PHE A 79 -7.56 1.23 -10.52
CA PHE A 79 -8.73 0.38 -10.70
C PHE A 79 -9.62 0.42 -9.46
N GLY A 80 -10.68 1.22 -9.55
CA GLY A 80 -11.57 1.56 -8.43
C GLY A 80 -11.26 2.95 -7.89
N MET A 81 -12.05 3.95 -8.32
CA MET A 81 -11.93 5.36 -7.91
C MET A 81 -12.97 5.66 -6.81
N GLY A 82 -12.75 5.02 -5.67
CA GLY A 82 -13.66 5.09 -4.51
C GLY A 82 -13.28 6.23 -3.58
N ARG A 83 -13.36 6.01 -2.27
CA ARG A 83 -12.85 7.01 -1.30
C ARG A 83 -11.33 7.10 -1.32
N ILE A 84 -10.65 5.96 -1.47
CA ILE A 84 -9.19 5.82 -1.36
C ILE A 84 -8.49 5.98 -2.71
N GLY A 85 -9.02 5.35 -3.75
CA GLY A 85 -8.44 5.36 -5.09
C GLY A 85 -8.85 6.61 -5.82
#